data_AF-A0A9N9R886-F1
#
_entry.id   AF-A0A9N9R886-F1
#
_cell.length_a   1.000
_cell.length_b   1.000
_cell.length_c   1.000
_cell.angle_alpha   90.00
_cell.angle_beta   90.00
_cell.angle_gamma   90.00
#
_symmetry.space_group_name_H-M   'P 1'
#
loop_
_entity.id
_entity.type
_entity.pdbx_description
1 polymer ?
#
loop_
_entity_poly.entity_id
_entity_poly.type
_entity_poly.pdbx_seq_one_letter_code
_entity_poly.pdbx_strand_id
1 'polypeptide(L)'
;MLYIYQVGAALSKKARVIKTQLDERHNEKSVQEIKQFVSRLPQMLANKQSLATHTAIAEYIKETTDEFEFQDAIQCEEDFVNCVDNEKVCPFIEDLIAKKEPITKVIRLICLQCATGSGLKPKVLEHYKRELVQVYGLSTWLTLCNLEKCGLLKPQTGTRQYTVLRKALRLTMDESELDPKDKSCLSNKYIPLTVRLSEHIAKNKGWSGE
;
A
#
# COMPACT_ATOMS: atom_id res chain seq x y z
N MET A 1 -3.89 -12.59 2.67
CA MET A 1 -4.00 -11.26 3.30
C MET A 1 -5.19 -10.57 2.64
N LEU A 2 -6.16 -10.07 3.40
CA LEU A 2 -7.38 -9.45 2.84
C LEU A 2 -7.12 -7.95 2.61
N TYR A 3 -7.57 -7.41 1.49
CA TYR A 3 -7.53 -5.96 1.25
C TYR A 3 -8.53 -5.23 2.13
N ILE A 4 -8.26 -3.95 2.43
CA ILE A 4 -9.15 -3.09 3.23
C ILE A 4 -10.60 -3.12 2.72
N TYR A 5 -10.81 -3.12 1.40
CA TYR A 5 -12.14 -3.19 0.78
C TYR A 5 -12.84 -4.55 0.97
N GLN A 6 -12.08 -5.62 1.20
CA GLN A 6 -12.60 -6.96 1.51
C GLN A 6 -12.78 -7.20 3.01
N VAL A 7 -12.19 -6.35 3.87
CA VAL A 7 -12.31 -6.45 5.33
C VAL A 7 -13.78 -6.30 5.74
N GLY A 8 -14.52 -5.35 5.19
CA GLY A 8 -15.94 -5.17 5.52
C GLY A 8 -16.79 -6.41 5.25
N ALA A 9 -16.60 -7.06 4.10
CA ALA A 9 -17.30 -8.30 3.75
C ALA A 9 -16.87 -9.47 4.65
N ALA A 10 -15.58 -9.58 4.98
CA ALA A 10 -15.05 -10.61 5.87
C ALA A 10 -15.57 -10.46 7.31
N LEU A 11 -15.59 -9.23 7.84
CA LEU A 11 -16.15 -8.90 9.15
C LEU A 11 -17.65 -9.19 9.18
N SER A 12 -18.40 -8.80 8.13
CA SER A 12 -19.83 -9.10 8.00
C SER A 12 -20.11 -10.60 8.00
N LYS A 13 -19.31 -11.39 7.27
CA LYS A 13 -19.40 -12.86 7.27
C LYS A 13 -19.12 -13.43 8.67
N LYS A 14 -18.09 -12.95 9.36
CA LYS A 14 -17.77 -13.38 10.72
C LYS A 14 -18.84 -12.98 11.74
N ALA A 15 -19.43 -11.81 11.62
CA ALA A 15 -20.55 -11.34 12.44
C ALA A 15 -21.76 -12.29 12.32
N ARG A 16 -22.12 -12.68 11.09
CA ARG A 16 -23.20 -13.64 10.84
C ARG A 16 -22.92 -15.00 11.51
N VAL A 17 -21.72 -15.55 11.33
CA VAL A 17 -21.32 -16.83 11.94
C VAL A 17 -21.41 -16.78 13.47
N ILE A 18 -20.86 -15.73 14.10
CA ILE A 18 -20.88 -15.59 15.56
C ILE A 18 -22.31 -15.43 16.08
N LYS A 19 -23.15 -14.67 15.35
CA LYS A 19 -24.57 -14.52 15.69
C LYS A 19 -25.30 -15.86 15.64
N THR A 20 -25.18 -16.61 14.54
CA THR A 20 -25.79 -17.94 14.41
C THR A 20 -25.35 -18.88 15.54
N GLN A 21 -24.05 -18.93 15.84
CA GLN A 21 -23.53 -19.78 16.92
C GLN A 21 -24.08 -19.37 18.29
N LEU A 22 -24.25 -18.07 18.57
CA LEU A 22 -24.82 -17.59 19.84
C LEU A 22 -26.33 -17.82 19.93
N ASP A 23 -27.06 -17.71 18.82
CA ASP A 23 -28.51 -17.91 18.74
C ASP A 23 -28.88 -19.40 18.90
N GLU A 24 -27.99 -20.33 18.52
CA GLU A 24 -28.12 -21.76 18.83
C GLU A 24 -28.28 -22.05 20.34
N ARG A 25 -28.02 -21.09 21.24
CA ARG A 25 -28.37 -21.22 22.67
C ARG A 25 -29.86 -21.41 22.94
N HIS A 26 -30.72 -20.90 22.06
CA HIS A 26 -32.16 -20.79 22.30
C HIS A 26 -32.97 -21.98 21.74
N ASN A 27 -32.32 -22.96 21.12
CA ASN A 27 -32.98 -24.17 20.61
C ASN A 27 -33.12 -25.25 21.69
N GLU A 28 -34.16 -26.08 21.60
CA GLU A 28 -34.30 -27.29 22.41
C GLU A 28 -33.08 -28.21 22.20
N LYS A 29 -32.33 -28.49 23.28
CA LYS A 29 -31.05 -29.20 23.24
C LYS A 29 -30.97 -30.29 24.30
N SER A 30 -30.36 -31.41 23.94
CA SER A 30 -30.00 -32.47 24.88
C SER A 30 -28.90 -32.02 25.84
N VAL A 31 -28.77 -32.71 26.99
CA VAL A 31 -27.75 -32.43 28.01
C VAL A 31 -26.32 -32.50 27.45
N GLN A 32 -26.05 -33.37 26.48
CA GLN A 32 -24.75 -33.46 25.81
C GLN A 32 -24.44 -32.23 24.95
N GLU A 33 -25.43 -31.72 24.22
CA GLU A 33 -25.30 -30.51 23.38
C GLU A 33 -25.11 -29.25 24.23
N ILE A 34 -25.73 -29.18 25.42
CA ILE A 34 -25.51 -28.10 26.39
C ILE A 34 -24.06 -28.10 26.87
N LYS A 35 -23.50 -29.27 27.25
CA LYS A 35 -22.09 -29.37 27.68
C LYS A 35 -21.10 -28.93 26.58
N GLN A 36 -21.33 -29.35 25.34
CA GLN A 36 -20.49 -28.95 24.20
C GLN A 36 -20.61 -27.46 23.89
N PHE A 37 -21.80 -26.88 24.07
CA PHE A 37 -21.99 -25.45 23.90
C PHE A 37 -21.24 -24.64 24.96
N VAL A 38 -21.38 -25.01 26.24
CA VAL A 38 -20.74 -24.31 27.37
C VAL A 38 -19.21 -24.34 27.23
N SER A 39 -18.63 -25.44 26.73
CA SER A 39 -17.18 -25.51 26.51
C SER A 39 -16.67 -24.59 25.39
N ARG A 40 -17.50 -24.30 24.38
CA ARG A 40 -17.17 -23.40 23.25
C ARG A 40 -17.49 -21.93 23.53
N LEU A 41 -18.36 -21.65 24.51
CA LEU A 41 -18.83 -20.31 24.84
C LEU A 41 -17.69 -19.29 25.11
N PRO A 42 -16.62 -19.62 25.85
CA PRO A 42 -15.51 -18.67 26.06
C PRO A 42 -14.86 -18.22 24.76
N GLN A 43 -14.62 -19.16 23.83
CA GLN A 43 -14.06 -18.83 22.51
C GLN A 43 -15.03 -17.97 21.69
N MET A 44 -16.33 -18.21 21.79
CA MET A 44 -17.34 -17.41 21.09
C MET A 44 -17.40 -15.97 21.60
N LEU A 45 -17.29 -15.78 22.92
CA LEU A 45 -17.21 -14.44 23.54
C LEU A 45 -15.91 -13.73 23.14
N ALA A 46 -14.77 -14.43 23.15
CA ALA A 46 -13.50 -13.89 22.68
C ALA A 46 -13.57 -13.48 21.20
N ASN A 47 -14.18 -14.32 20.35
CA ASN A 47 -14.40 -14.00 18.94
C ASN A 47 -15.31 -12.77 18.75
N LYS A 48 -16.35 -12.62 19.59
CA LYS A 48 -17.23 -11.44 19.56
C LYS A 48 -16.46 -10.16 19.94
N GLN A 49 -15.59 -10.22 20.94
CA GLN A 49 -14.77 -9.08 21.35
C GLN A 49 -13.70 -8.74 20.30
N SER A 50 -13.04 -9.75 19.73
CA SER A 50 -12.11 -9.57 18.61
C SER A 50 -12.81 -8.95 17.40
N LEU A 51 -14.01 -9.43 17.05
CA LEU A 51 -14.81 -8.84 15.97
C LEU A 51 -15.09 -7.36 16.23
N ALA A 52 -15.56 -6.98 17.42
CA ALA A 52 -15.82 -5.58 17.76
C ALA A 52 -14.56 -4.71 17.62
N THR A 53 -13.41 -5.22 18.08
CA THR A 53 -12.12 -4.53 17.96
C THR A 53 -11.72 -4.31 16.51
N HIS A 54 -11.80 -5.36 15.67
CA HIS A 54 -11.46 -5.25 14.25
C HIS A 54 -12.44 -4.41 13.45
N THR A 55 -13.72 -4.37 13.83
CA THR A 55 -14.71 -3.46 13.24
C THR A 55 -14.32 -2.01 13.52
N ALA A 56 -14.02 -1.66 14.78
CA ALA A 56 -13.62 -0.30 15.13
C ALA A 56 -12.33 0.13 14.39
N ILE A 57 -11.33 -0.76 14.31
CA ILE A 57 -10.10 -0.49 13.54
C ILE A 57 -10.43 -0.27 12.05
N ALA A 58 -11.30 -1.09 11.47
CA ALA A 58 -11.67 -0.96 10.06
C ALA A 58 -12.42 0.36 9.79
N GLU A 59 -13.26 0.81 10.72
CA GLU A 59 -13.93 2.11 10.66
C GLU A 59 -12.92 3.25 10.72
N TYR A 60 -11.99 3.24 11.67
CA TYR A 60 -10.93 4.26 11.76
C TYR A 60 -10.06 4.34 10.51
N ILE A 61 -9.66 3.19 9.94
CA ILE A 61 -8.88 3.20 8.70
C ILE A 61 -9.74 3.75 7.55
N LYS A 62 -11.02 3.36 7.49
CA LYS A 62 -11.93 3.81 6.44
C LYS A 62 -12.09 5.34 6.44
N GLU A 63 -12.24 5.95 7.61
CA GLU A 63 -12.31 7.41 7.75
C GLU A 63 -11.13 8.09 7.06
N THR A 64 -9.89 7.65 7.34
CA THR A 64 -8.70 8.21 6.70
C THR A 64 -8.64 7.89 5.20
N THR A 65 -9.02 6.68 4.78
CA THR A 65 -8.94 6.31 3.35
C THR A 65 -10.01 6.98 2.51
N ASP A 66 -11.13 7.42 3.09
CA ASP A 66 -12.20 8.12 2.38
C ASP A 66 -11.90 9.63 2.20
N GLU A 67 -10.83 10.15 2.82
CA GLU A 67 -10.41 11.54 2.66
C GLU A 67 -9.91 11.84 1.24
N PHE A 68 -10.29 13.00 0.68
CA PHE A 68 -9.83 13.45 -0.64
C PHE A 68 -8.30 13.54 -0.72
N GLU A 69 -7.63 14.03 0.32
CA GLU A 69 -6.17 14.13 0.33
C GLU A 69 -5.48 12.76 0.30
N PHE A 70 -6.11 11.74 0.88
CA PHE A 70 -5.62 10.37 0.79
C PHE A 70 -5.79 9.85 -0.64
N GLN A 71 -6.94 10.07 -1.27
CA GLN A 71 -7.21 9.65 -2.65
C GLN A 71 -6.27 10.34 -3.64
N ASP A 72 -6.03 11.65 -3.49
CA ASP A 72 -5.08 12.40 -4.33
C ASP A 72 -3.65 11.87 -4.17
N ALA A 73 -3.25 11.52 -2.94
CA ALA A 73 -1.95 10.91 -2.70
C ALA A 73 -1.83 9.53 -3.37
N ILE A 74 -2.86 8.68 -3.26
CA ILE A 74 -2.88 7.39 -3.94
C ILE A 74 -2.83 7.56 -5.45
N GLN A 75 -3.59 8.49 -6.03
CA GLN A 75 -3.55 8.76 -7.47
C GLN A 75 -2.16 9.21 -7.93
N CYS A 76 -1.52 10.10 -7.16
CA CYS A 76 -0.15 10.53 -7.43
C CYS A 76 0.86 9.37 -7.39
N GLU A 77 0.75 8.49 -6.39
CA GLU A 77 1.58 7.28 -6.30
C GLU A 77 1.36 6.36 -7.50
N GLU A 78 0.10 6.14 -7.90
CA GLU A 78 -0.27 5.31 -9.04
C GLU A 78 0.28 5.86 -10.36
N ASP A 79 0.17 7.17 -10.59
CA ASP A 79 0.69 7.83 -11.78
C ASP A 79 2.20 7.60 -11.90
N PHE A 80 2.95 7.79 -10.81
CA PHE A 80 4.40 7.56 -10.81
C PHE A 80 4.77 6.11 -11.06
N VAL A 81 4.11 5.18 -10.36
CA VAL A 81 4.36 3.74 -10.52
C VAL A 81 4.03 3.28 -11.95
N ASN A 82 3.06 3.91 -12.61
CA ASN A 82 2.71 3.70 -14.02
C ASN A 82 3.55 4.50 -15.02
N CYS A 83 4.51 5.30 -14.54
CA CYS A 83 5.35 6.19 -15.34
C CYS A 83 4.56 7.28 -16.11
N VAL A 84 3.43 7.70 -15.58
CA VAL A 84 2.63 8.83 -16.10
C VAL A 84 3.22 10.15 -15.55
N ASP A 85 3.43 11.12 -16.44
CA ASP A 85 3.92 12.48 -16.14
C ASP A 85 5.14 12.61 -15.20
N ASN A 86 5.94 11.55 -15.12
CA ASN A 86 7.02 11.39 -14.14
C ASN A 86 8.23 12.34 -14.38
N GLU A 87 8.26 13.06 -15.50
CA GLU A 87 9.43 13.85 -15.91
C GLU A 87 9.43 15.30 -15.42
N LYS A 88 8.28 15.79 -14.94
CA LYS A 88 8.05 17.20 -14.60
C LYS A 88 7.94 17.35 -13.08
N VAL A 89 7.97 18.59 -12.61
CA VAL A 89 7.54 18.89 -11.24
C VAL A 89 6.07 18.49 -11.12
N CYS A 90 5.72 17.80 -10.04
CA CYS A 90 4.36 17.34 -9.76
C CYS A 90 3.62 18.44 -8.98
N PRO A 91 2.52 19.02 -9.52
CA PRO A 91 1.78 20.07 -8.84
C PRO A 91 1.26 19.66 -7.47
N PHE A 92 0.82 18.40 -7.33
CA PHE A 92 0.37 17.87 -6.03
C PHE A 92 1.50 17.90 -4.99
N ILE A 93 2.73 17.56 -5.36
CA ILE A 93 3.88 17.65 -4.44
C ILE A 93 4.17 19.12 -4.09
N GLU A 94 4.06 20.05 -5.04
CA GLU A 94 4.20 21.49 -4.76
C GLU A 94 3.14 21.97 -3.75
N ASP A 95 1.89 21.54 -3.90
CA ASP A 95 0.81 21.87 -2.96
C ASP A 95 1.11 21.32 -1.55
N LEU A 96 1.60 20.08 -1.43
CA LEU A 96 2.00 19.52 -0.14
C LEU A 96 3.17 20.30 0.48
N ILE A 97 4.13 20.74 -0.33
CA ILE A 97 5.22 21.61 0.13
C ILE A 97 4.66 22.94 0.61
N ALA A 98 3.81 23.60 -0.17
CA ALA A 98 3.22 24.90 0.17
C ALA A 98 2.36 24.85 1.44
N LYS A 99 1.59 23.77 1.63
CA LYS A 99 0.82 23.50 2.85
C LYS A 99 1.68 23.13 4.05
N LYS A 100 2.98 22.89 3.85
CA LYS A 100 3.92 22.44 4.88
C LYS A 100 3.47 21.13 5.55
N GLU A 101 3.02 20.20 4.72
CA GLU A 101 2.67 18.84 5.12
C GLU A 101 3.85 18.12 5.80
N PRO A 102 3.64 17.01 6.52
CA PRO A 102 4.73 16.26 7.12
C PRO A 102 5.82 15.93 6.10
N ILE A 103 7.05 16.41 6.33
CA ILE A 103 8.14 16.35 5.34
C ILE A 103 8.41 14.92 4.83
N THR A 104 8.22 13.91 5.69
CA THR A 104 8.37 12.49 5.33
C THR A 104 7.39 12.07 4.22
N LYS A 105 6.15 12.58 4.22
CA LYS A 105 5.14 12.33 3.17
C LYS A 105 5.64 12.89 1.83
N VAL A 106 6.07 14.14 1.83
CA VAL A 106 6.59 14.84 0.64
C VAL A 106 7.83 14.15 0.08
N ILE A 107 8.83 13.87 0.93
CA ILE A 107 10.08 13.22 0.52
C ILE A 107 9.81 11.82 -0.05
N ARG A 108 8.87 11.06 0.51
CA ARG A 108 8.51 9.74 -0.01
C ARG A 108 7.96 9.82 -1.43
N LEU A 109 7.09 10.78 -1.73
CA LEU A 109 6.55 10.98 -3.08
C LEU A 109 7.65 11.40 -4.08
N ILE A 110 8.54 12.31 -3.68
CA ILE A 110 9.68 12.73 -4.52
C ILE A 110 10.62 11.55 -4.79
N CYS A 111 10.91 10.73 -3.77
CA CYS A 111 11.73 9.54 -3.92
C CYS A 111 11.04 8.48 -4.80
N LEU A 112 9.72 8.32 -4.68
CA LEU A 112 8.94 7.43 -5.53
C LEU A 112 9.00 7.89 -6.99
N GLN A 113 8.78 9.18 -7.26
CA GLN A 113 8.96 9.77 -8.58
C GLN A 113 10.38 9.51 -9.11
N CYS A 114 11.40 9.78 -8.29
CA CYS A 114 12.80 9.53 -8.66
C CYS A 114 13.07 8.05 -8.99
N ALA A 115 12.62 7.12 -8.15
CA ALA A 115 12.84 5.69 -8.36
C ALA A 115 12.17 5.21 -9.66
N THR A 116 10.92 5.60 -9.88
CA THR A 116 10.12 5.20 -11.05
C THR A 116 10.56 5.91 -12.35
N GLY A 117 11.11 7.12 -12.24
CA GLY A 117 11.71 7.87 -13.35
C GLY A 117 13.15 7.45 -13.70
N SER A 118 13.77 6.55 -12.92
CA SER A 118 15.20 6.22 -13.00
C SER A 118 16.11 7.44 -12.77
N GLY A 119 15.73 8.27 -11.81
CA GLY A 119 16.29 9.58 -11.51
C GLY A 119 15.39 10.72 -11.98
N LEU A 120 15.63 11.92 -11.46
CA LEU A 120 14.92 13.14 -11.85
C LEU A 120 15.77 13.98 -12.80
N LYS A 121 15.15 14.70 -13.73
CA LYS A 121 15.86 15.68 -14.56
C LYS A 121 16.53 16.72 -13.65
N PRO A 122 17.75 17.21 -13.96
CA PRO A 122 18.47 18.14 -13.08
C PRO A 122 17.65 19.37 -12.66
N LYS A 123 16.88 19.96 -13.58
CA LYS A 123 16.00 21.11 -13.27
C LYS A 123 14.91 20.78 -12.25
N VAL A 124 14.30 19.60 -12.35
CA VAL A 124 13.24 19.13 -11.43
C VAL A 124 13.84 18.81 -10.06
N LEU A 125 14.98 18.12 -10.05
CA LEU A 125 15.70 17.79 -8.82
C LEU A 125 16.10 19.05 -8.04
N GLU A 126 16.74 20.01 -8.71
CA GLU A 126 17.16 21.27 -8.08
C GLU A 126 15.96 22.12 -7.65
N HIS A 127 14.85 22.08 -8.38
CA HIS A 127 13.60 22.71 -7.95
C HIS A 127 13.13 22.12 -6.62
N TYR A 128 12.93 20.80 -6.52
CA TYR A 128 12.45 20.20 -5.27
C TYR A 128 13.39 20.43 -4.09
N LYS A 129 14.71 20.33 -4.29
CA LYS A 129 15.68 20.63 -3.23
C LYS A 129 15.53 22.05 -2.70
N ARG A 130 15.40 23.02 -3.60
CA ARG A 130 15.24 24.43 -3.23
C ARG A 130 13.94 24.65 -2.45
N GLU A 131 12.80 24.17 -2.96
CA GLU A 131 11.50 24.34 -2.29
C GLU A 131 11.51 23.68 -0.91
N LEU A 132 12.06 22.47 -0.79
CA LEU A 132 12.18 21.77 0.49
C LEU A 132 13.03 22.52 1.51
N VAL A 133 14.20 23.03 1.10
CA VAL A 133 15.06 23.81 2.01
C VAL A 133 14.41 25.13 2.41
N GLN A 134 13.71 25.79 1.48
CA GLN A 134 13.02 27.06 1.75
C GLN A 134 11.87 26.90 2.75
N VAL A 135 11.05 25.85 2.62
CA VAL A 135 9.86 25.67 3.46
C VAL A 135 10.16 24.94 4.78
N TYR A 136 11.02 23.92 4.74
CA TYR A 136 11.32 23.07 5.90
C TYR A 136 12.63 23.41 6.61
N GLY A 137 13.41 24.34 6.05
CA GLY A 137 14.64 24.85 6.65
C GLY A 137 15.91 24.09 6.23
N LEU A 138 17.06 24.69 6.55
CA LEU A 138 18.38 24.25 6.10
C LEU A 138 18.78 22.85 6.59
N SER A 139 18.24 22.40 7.73
CA SER A 139 18.48 21.03 8.23
C SER A 139 18.04 19.96 7.24
N THR A 140 17.05 20.26 6.39
CA THR A 140 16.57 19.37 5.32
C THR A 140 17.66 19.05 4.30
N TRP A 141 18.63 19.94 4.11
CA TRP A 141 19.74 19.72 3.19
C TRP A 141 20.53 18.45 3.53
N LEU A 142 20.81 18.20 4.82
CA LEU A 142 21.52 16.99 5.24
C LEU A 142 20.71 15.72 4.93
N THR A 143 19.39 15.77 5.12
CA THR A 143 18.49 14.68 4.74
C THR A 143 18.56 14.41 3.23
N LEU A 144 18.53 15.45 2.40
CA LEU A 144 18.64 15.33 0.95
C LEU A 144 19.98 14.73 0.53
N CYS A 145 21.10 15.17 1.12
CA CYS A 145 22.41 14.57 0.86
C CYS A 145 22.47 13.08 1.22
N ASN A 146 21.81 12.67 2.31
CA ASN A 146 21.75 11.26 2.70
C ASN A 146 20.90 10.43 1.73
N LEU A 147 19.78 10.98 1.24
CA LEU A 147 18.95 10.32 0.22
C LEU A 147 19.69 10.15 -1.10
N GLU A 148 20.54 11.12 -1.46
CA GLU A 148 21.42 11.00 -2.62
C GLU A 148 22.47 9.91 -2.46
N LYS A 149 23.11 9.84 -1.29
CA LYS A 149 24.07 8.77 -0.98
C LYS A 149 23.43 7.39 -1.02
N CYS A 150 22.18 7.26 -0.59
CA CYS A 150 21.43 6.00 -0.65
C CYS A 150 20.84 5.71 -2.05
N GLY A 151 20.99 6.62 -3.01
CA GLY A 151 20.46 6.48 -4.38
C GLY A 151 18.95 6.60 -4.49
N LEU A 152 18.25 7.01 -3.43
CA LEU A 152 16.81 7.26 -3.42
C LEU A 152 16.45 8.56 -4.15
N LEU A 153 17.37 9.53 -4.13
CA LEU A 153 17.29 10.75 -4.90
C LEU A 153 18.52 10.84 -5.79
N LYS A 154 18.36 11.03 -7.11
CA LYS A 154 19.50 11.12 -8.03
C LYS A 154 19.13 11.83 -9.31
N PRO A 155 20.09 12.47 -9.99
CA PRO A 155 19.86 12.94 -11.35
C PRO A 155 19.59 11.75 -12.27
N GLN A 156 18.73 11.96 -13.26
CA GLN A 156 18.45 10.98 -14.30
C GLN A 156 19.69 10.78 -15.17
N THR A 157 20.16 9.54 -15.26
CA THR A 157 21.31 9.16 -16.08
C THR A 157 20.96 7.99 -17.00
N GLY A 158 21.03 8.19 -18.31
CA GLY A 158 20.84 7.13 -19.30
C GLY A 158 19.39 6.62 -19.42
N THR A 159 19.25 5.31 -19.60
CA THR A 159 17.98 4.63 -19.95
C THR A 159 17.05 4.47 -18.76
N ARG A 160 15.72 4.54 -18.99
CA ARG A 160 14.68 4.33 -17.98
C ARG A 160 14.50 2.86 -17.62
N GLN A 161 15.39 2.37 -16.75
CA GLN A 161 15.41 0.98 -16.28
C GLN A 161 14.08 0.56 -15.66
N TYR A 162 13.46 1.41 -14.85
CA TYR A 162 12.19 1.06 -14.21
C TYR A 162 11.07 0.82 -15.23
N THR A 163 10.97 1.63 -16.29
CA THR A 163 9.95 1.44 -17.34
C THR A 163 10.11 0.09 -18.05
N VAL A 164 11.35 -0.35 -18.27
CA VAL A 164 11.66 -1.67 -18.85
C VAL A 164 11.28 -2.78 -17.87
N LEU A 165 11.73 -2.69 -16.62
CA LEU A 165 11.43 -3.68 -15.57
C LEU A 165 9.93 -3.80 -15.30
N ARG A 166 9.20 -2.68 -15.28
CA ARG A 166 7.75 -2.64 -15.08
C ARG A 166 7.03 -3.52 -16.10
N LYS A 167 7.41 -3.40 -17.38
CA LYS A 167 6.82 -4.20 -18.47
C LYS A 167 7.29 -5.66 -18.42
N ALA A 168 8.60 -5.88 -18.29
CA ALA A 168 9.19 -7.22 -18.30
C ALA A 168 8.69 -8.12 -17.15
N LEU A 169 8.53 -7.54 -15.96
CA LEU A 169 8.13 -8.25 -14.75
C LEU A 169 6.66 -8.01 -14.37
N ARG A 170 5.88 -7.33 -15.23
CA ARG A 170 4.46 -7.01 -14.99
C ARG A 170 4.23 -6.46 -13.58
N LEU A 171 4.98 -5.40 -13.23
CA LEU A 171 4.93 -4.79 -11.89
C LEU A 171 3.62 -4.01 -11.68
N THR A 172 2.96 -3.60 -12.75
CA THR A 172 1.65 -2.94 -12.75
C THR A 172 0.73 -3.71 -13.68
N MET A 173 -0.52 -3.92 -13.29
CA MET A 173 -1.52 -4.62 -14.10
C MET A 173 -2.86 -3.90 -13.99
N ASP A 174 -3.63 -3.92 -15.08
CA ASP A 174 -5.01 -3.44 -15.07
C ASP A 174 -5.90 -4.44 -14.32
N GLU A 175 -6.96 -3.97 -13.66
CA GLU A 175 -7.80 -4.81 -12.80
C GLU A 175 -8.42 -6.01 -13.54
N SER A 176 -8.61 -5.88 -14.86
CA SER A 176 -9.11 -6.93 -15.76
C SER A 176 -8.13 -8.08 -15.98
N GLU A 177 -6.84 -7.88 -15.72
CA GLU A 177 -5.76 -8.86 -15.98
C GLU A 177 -5.31 -9.61 -14.72
N LEU A 178 -5.90 -9.29 -13.56
CA LEU A 178 -5.53 -9.88 -12.27
C LEU A 178 -6.05 -11.33 -12.13
N ASP A 179 -5.13 -12.28 -12.12
CA ASP A 179 -5.41 -13.65 -11.68
C ASP A 179 -5.79 -13.68 -10.18
N PRO A 180 -6.64 -14.64 -9.72
CA PRO A 180 -7.04 -14.74 -8.32
C PRO A 180 -5.88 -14.91 -7.32
N LYS A 181 -4.74 -15.43 -7.78
CA LYS A 181 -3.52 -15.59 -6.97
C LYS A 181 -2.77 -14.26 -6.81
N ASP A 182 -2.74 -13.45 -7.87
CA ASP A 182 -2.11 -12.13 -7.91
C ASP A 182 -2.95 -11.11 -7.12
N LYS A 183 -4.26 -11.33 -7.00
CA LYS A 183 -5.15 -10.64 -6.04
C LYS A 183 -4.85 -10.93 -4.57
N SER A 184 -3.86 -11.76 -4.22
CA SER A 184 -3.50 -11.98 -2.82
C SER A 184 -2.26 -11.20 -2.39
N CYS A 185 -1.49 -10.72 -3.37
CA CYS A 185 -0.26 -9.97 -3.21
C CYS A 185 -0.62 -8.48 -3.25
N LEU A 186 -0.83 -7.87 -2.09
CA LEU A 186 -0.71 -6.44 -1.75
C LEU A 186 -0.68 -5.38 -2.88
N SER A 187 -1.48 -4.32 -2.68
CA SER A 187 -1.68 -3.15 -3.56
C SER A 187 -2.34 -3.51 -4.89
N ASN A 188 -3.58 -3.06 -5.08
CA ASN A 188 -4.47 -3.43 -6.20
C ASN A 188 -3.88 -3.14 -7.60
N LYS A 189 -2.75 -2.44 -7.69
CA LYS A 189 -2.18 -1.92 -8.94
C LYS A 189 -0.65 -2.02 -9.04
N TYR A 190 0.05 -2.43 -7.97
CA TYR A 190 1.51 -2.60 -7.98
C TYR A 190 1.92 -3.88 -7.26
N ILE A 191 2.62 -4.76 -7.96
CA ILE A 191 3.24 -5.94 -7.38
C ILE A 191 4.71 -5.63 -7.08
N PRO A 192 5.17 -5.76 -5.82
CA PRO A 192 6.54 -5.46 -5.45
C PRO A 192 7.56 -6.21 -6.31
N LEU A 193 8.59 -5.49 -6.76
CA LEU A 193 9.67 -6.06 -7.57
C LEU A 193 10.29 -7.30 -6.91
N THR A 194 10.52 -7.25 -5.60
CA THR A 194 11.08 -8.38 -4.83
C THR A 194 10.19 -9.63 -4.88
N VAL A 195 8.86 -9.45 -4.89
CA VAL A 195 7.91 -10.56 -5.03
C VAL A 195 7.99 -11.16 -6.43
N ARG A 196 7.97 -10.34 -7.49
CA ARG A 196 8.11 -10.82 -8.89
C ARG A 196 9.42 -11.53 -9.15
N LEU A 197 10.52 -11.03 -8.58
CA LEU A 197 11.82 -11.71 -8.67
C LEU A 197 11.78 -13.08 -7.97
N SER A 198 11.19 -13.15 -6.79
CA SER A 198 11.04 -14.41 -6.05
C SER A 198 10.18 -15.42 -6.82
N GLU A 199 9.06 -14.97 -7.40
CA GLU A 199 8.21 -15.79 -8.25
C GLU A 199 8.94 -16.31 -9.50
N HIS A 200 9.75 -15.45 -10.12
CA HIS A 200 10.54 -15.81 -11.30
C HIS A 200 11.56 -16.91 -10.98
N ILE A 201 12.32 -16.75 -9.89
CA ILE A 201 13.31 -17.76 -9.44
C ILE A 201 12.63 -19.07 -9.10
N ALA A 202 11.50 -19.01 -8.38
CA ALA A 202 10.77 -20.22 -7.97
C ALA A 202 10.21 -21.00 -9.18
N LYS A 203 9.75 -20.29 -10.23
CA LYS A 203 9.24 -20.91 -11.45
C LYS A 203 10.36 -21.50 -12.32
N ASN A 204 11.45 -20.76 -12.49
CA ASN A 204 12.51 -21.10 -13.44
C ASN A 204 13.65 -21.93 -12.81
N LYS A 205 13.58 -22.22 -11.51
CA LYS A 205 14.63 -22.91 -10.73
C LYS A 205 16.02 -22.26 -10.88
N GLY A 206 16.06 -20.95 -11.15
CA GLY A 206 17.28 -20.21 -11.43
C GLY A 206 17.00 -18.80 -11.96
N TRP A 207 18.08 -18.05 -12.23
CA TRP A 207 18.05 -16.69 -12.80
C TRP A 207 18.20 -16.67 -14.33
N SER A 208 18.41 -17.83 -14.94
CA SER A 208 18.52 -17.99 -16.39
C SER A 208 17.16 -17.66 -17.03
N GLY A 209 17.15 -16.61 -17.86
CA GLY A 209 16.06 -16.37 -18.80
C GLY A 209 16.10 -17.39 -19.92
N GLU A 210 14.94 -17.83 -20.39
CA GLU A 210 14.82 -18.52 -21.68
C GLU A 210 15.19 -17.58 -22.84
#